data_AF-A0A2V6Z3R0-F1
#
_entry.id   AF-A0A2V6Z3R0-F1
#
_cell.length_a   1.000
_cell.length_b   1.000
_cell.length_c   1.000
_cell.angle_alpha   90.00
_cell.angle_beta   90.00
_cell.angle_gamma   90.00
#
_symmetry.space_group_name_H-M   'P 1'
#
loop_
_entity.id
_entity.type
_entity.pdbx_description
1 polymer ?
#
loop_
_entity_poly.entity_id
_entity_poly.type
_entity_poly.pdbx_seq_one_letter_code
_entity_poly.pdbx_strand_id
1 'polypeptide(L)'
;MRVKSYPEILGTLDQGNRNRGLRFDPELVKYCGGIYRVIKRVRRILDEKTGKMLQFSNPCIVLQDVFCTAETTKWRLFCPRNTWIYWREIWLERVAKPEAPPRSVGDGTATPHVHVS
;
A
#
# COMPACT_ATOMS: atom_id res chain seq x y z
N MET A 1 -6.76 3.08 2.84
CA MET A 1 -6.02 3.47 4.06
C MET A 1 -5.38 4.81 3.80
N ARG A 2 -5.40 5.73 4.75
CA ARG A 2 -4.61 6.95 4.70
C ARG A 2 -3.26 6.69 5.36
N VAL A 3 -2.17 7.12 4.74
CA VAL A 3 -0.87 7.18 5.41
C VAL A 3 -0.87 8.39 6.31
N LYS A 4 -0.51 8.23 7.58
CA LYS A 4 -0.41 9.35 8.53
C LYS A 4 0.52 10.45 8.02
N SER A 5 0.38 11.64 8.59
CA SER A 5 1.30 12.75 8.29
C SER A 5 2.72 12.41 8.75
N TYR A 6 3.71 13.10 8.17
CA TYR A 6 5.11 12.91 8.54
C TYR A 6 5.37 13.14 10.05
N PRO A 7 4.86 14.21 10.70
CA PRO A 7 5.02 14.40 12.14
C PRO A 7 4.41 13.27 12.99
N GLU A 8 3.25 12.76 12.62
CA GLU A 8 2.60 11.65 13.32
C GLU A 8 3.40 10.36 13.20
N ILE A 9 3.99 10.08 12.03
CA ILE A 9 4.86 8.92 11.84
C ILE A 9 6.15 9.09 12.62
N LEU A 10 6.79 10.27 12.56
CA LEU A 10 8.00 10.58 13.32
C LEU A 10 7.83 10.29 14.82
N GLY A 11 6.67 10.64 15.39
CA GLY A 11 6.34 10.35 16.78
C GLY A 11 6.27 8.86 17.14
N THR A 12 6.34 7.95 16.15
CA THR A 12 6.33 6.49 16.36
C THR A 12 7.69 5.83 16.18
N LEU A 13 8.73 6.59 15.79
CA LEU A 13 10.04 6.05 15.44
C LEU A 13 11.00 6.06 16.63
N ASP A 14 11.93 5.10 16.63
CA ASP A 14 13.12 5.13 17.48
C ASP A 14 14.21 6.03 16.90
N GLN A 15 15.32 6.19 17.64
CA GLN A 15 16.49 6.98 17.23
C GLN A 15 17.12 6.52 15.89
N GLY A 16 16.84 5.29 15.46
CA GLY A 16 17.32 4.73 14.20
C GLY A 16 16.35 4.91 13.02
N ASN A 17 15.32 5.75 13.19
CA ASN A 17 14.18 5.92 12.28
C ASN A 17 13.44 4.60 12.02
N ARG A 18 13.20 3.79 13.06
CA ARG A 18 12.48 2.51 12.92
C ARG A 18 11.28 2.42 13.84
N ASN A 19 10.30 1.62 13.42
CA ASN A 19 9.23 1.13 14.29
C ASN A 19 9.22 -0.40 14.26
N ARG A 20 9.46 -1.03 15.43
CA ARG A 20 9.53 -2.50 15.57
C ARG A 20 10.41 -3.13 14.49
N GLY A 21 11.63 -2.60 14.35
CA GLY A 21 12.63 -3.05 13.39
C GLY A 21 12.42 -2.66 11.93
N LEU A 22 11.27 -2.08 11.54
CA LEU A 22 11.05 -1.60 10.18
C LEU A 22 11.47 -0.13 10.05
N ARG A 23 12.37 0.15 9.13
CA ARG A 23 12.86 1.52 8.85
C ARG A 23 11.81 2.35 8.13
N PHE A 24 11.69 3.60 8.54
CA PHE A 24 11.03 4.67 7.81
C PHE A 24 12.11 5.47 7.06
N ASP A 25 12.21 5.25 5.76
CA ASP A 25 13.22 5.86 4.89
C ASP A 25 12.72 7.18 4.30
N PRO A 26 13.58 8.16 3.97
CA PRO A 26 13.17 9.41 3.32
C PRO A 26 12.30 9.23 2.07
N GLU A 27 12.47 8.13 1.30
CA GLU A 27 11.60 7.79 0.17
C GLU A 27 10.12 7.69 0.54
N LEU A 28 9.80 7.33 1.80
CA LEU A 28 8.42 7.15 2.23
C LEU A 28 7.70 8.48 2.46
N VAL A 29 8.44 9.57 2.68
CA VAL A 29 7.88 10.87 3.07
C VAL A 29 6.92 11.40 2.02
N LYS A 30 7.20 11.18 0.73
CA LYS A 30 6.33 11.62 -0.39
C LYS A 30 4.95 10.98 -0.38
N TYR A 31 4.77 9.86 0.31
CA TYR A 31 3.49 9.16 0.40
C TYR A 31 2.67 9.57 1.62
N CYS A 32 3.24 10.32 2.58
CA CYS A 32 2.53 10.79 3.77
C CYS A 32 1.27 11.60 3.42
N GLY A 33 0.19 11.40 4.17
CA GLY A 33 -1.12 12.03 3.93
C GLY A 33 -1.92 11.43 2.78
N GLY A 34 -1.30 10.66 1.88
CA GLY A 34 -1.97 10.03 0.75
C GLY A 34 -2.93 8.90 1.15
N ILE A 35 -3.93 8.64 0.30
CA ILE A 35 -4.89 7.55 0.48
C ILE A 35 -4.63 6.48 -0.57
N TYR A 36 -4.38 5.26 -0.10
CA TYR A 36 -4.04 4.14 -0.97
C TYR A 36 -4.85 2.89 -0.62
N ARG A 37 -5.05 2.05 -1.63
CA ARG A 37 -5.63 0.72 -1.46
C ARG A 37 -4.58 -0.24 -0.88
N VAL A 38 -4.96 -1.05 0.09
CA VAL A 38 -4.11 -2.16 0.56
C VAL A 38 -4.20 -3.30 -0.45
N ILE A 39 -3.06 -3.74 -0.96
CA ILE A 39 -2.99 -4.87 -1.91
C ILE A 39 -2.49 -6.16 -1.25
N LYS A 40 -1.71 -6.05 -0.17
CA LYS A 40 -1.17 -7.24 0.52
C LYS A 40 -0.92 -6.98 2.00
N ARG A 41 -1.13 -8.02 2.80
CA ARG A 41 -0.64 -8.14 4.18
C ARG A 41 0.43 -9.22 4.22
N VAL A 42 1.68 -8.82 4.43
CA VAL A 42 2.85 -9.69 4.35
C VAL A 42 3.28 -10.10 5.75
N ARG A 43 3.34 -11.41 6.01
CA ARG A 43 3.82 -12.00 7.28
C ARG A 43 5.19 -12.67 7.16
N ARG A 44 5.60 -12.97 5.94
CA ARG A 44 6.87 -13.65 5.65
C ARG A 44 7.43 -13.17 4.32
N ILE A 45 8.75 -13.08 4.23
CA ILE A 45 9.49 -12.71 3.02
C ILE A 45 10.67 -13.64 2.83
N LEU A 46 11.10 -13.83 1.59
CA LEU A 46 12.39 -14.46 1.32
C LEU A 46 13.49 -13.41 1.47
N ASP A 47 14.50 -13.69 2.29
CA ASP A 47 15.73 -12.90 2.31
C ASP A 47 16.54 -13.22 1.05
N GLU A 48 16.66 -12.26 0.14
CA GLU A 48 17.39 -12.41 -1.13
C GLU A 48 18.86 -12.76 -0.93
N LYS A 49 19.49 -12.32 0.17
CA LYS A 49 20.91 -12.59 0.42
C LYS A 49 21.14 -14.02 0.91
N THR A 50 20.24 -14.52 1.75
CA THR A 50 20.44 -15.82 2.44
C THR A 50 19.56 -16.93 1.91
N GLY A 51 18.55 -16.62 1.11
CA GLY A 51 17.53 -17.57 0.64
C GLY A 51 16.60 -18.07 1.76
N LYS A 52 16.67 -17.50 2.97
CA LYS A 52 15.88 -17.95 4.11
C LYS A 52 14.54 -17.23 4.17
N MET A 53 13.50 -17.93 4.63
CA MET A 53 12.21 -17.33 4.92
C MET A 53 12.29 -16.56 6.24
N LEU A 54 12.16 -15.24 6.17
CA LEU A 54 11.99 -14.38 7.34
C LEU A 54 10.53 -14.34 7.73
N GLN A 55 10.23 -14.53 9.01
CA GLN A 55 8.89 -14.34 9.56
C GLN A 55 8.83 -13.07 10.39
N PHE A 56 7.79 -12.26 10.16
CA PHE A 56 7.58 -11.06 10.92
C PHE A 56 6.64 -11.32 12.09
N SER A 57 7.06 -10.91 13.29
CA SER A 57 6.19 -10.85 14.47
C SER A 57 5.01 -9.90 14.26
N ASN A 58 5.20 -8.87 13.45
CA ASN A 58 4.19 -7.90 13.07
C ASN A 58 4.08 -7.84 11.55
N PRO A 59 2.87 -8.03 10.98
CA PRO A 59 2.69 -7.99 9.54
C PRO A 59 3.07 -6.62 8.96
N CYS A 60 3.59 -6.64 7.73
CA CYS A 60 3.76 -5.47 6.90
C CYS A 60 2.56 -5.31 5.96
N ILE A 61 2.22 -4.06 5.65
CA ILE A 61 1.19 -3.71 4.68
C ILE A 61 1.85 -3.22 3.41
N VAL A 62 1.33 -3.65 2.26
CA VAL A 62 1.73 -3.15 0.95
C VAL A 62 0.56 -2.37 0.37
N LEU A 63 0.85 -1.15 -0.07
CA LEU A 63 -0.10 -0.22 -0.65
C LEU A 63 0.05 -0.22 -2.18
N GLN A 64 -1.06 -0.04 -2.89
CA GLN A 64 -1.09 0.02 -4.34
C GLN A 64 -0.33 1.26 -4.84
N ASP A 65 0.49 1.08 -5.89
CA ASP A 65 1.24 2.16 -6.56
C ASP A 65 2.17 2.96 -5.64
N VAL A 66 2.60 2.32 -4.53
CA VAL A 66 3.53 2.87 -3.54
C VAL A 66 4.78 2.01 -3.50
N PHE A 67 5.84 2.50 -4.12
CA PHE A 67 7.08 1.76 -4.34
C PHE A 67 8.30 2.68 -4.25
N CYS A 68 9.47 2.10 -4.02
CA CYS A 68 10.71 2.86 -4.00
C CYS A 68 11.10 3.26 -5.43
N THR A 69 11.20 4.57 -5.71
CA THR A 69 11.72 5.09 -6.98
C THR A 69 13.20 5.48 -6.89
N ALA A 70 13.77 5.38 -5.68
CA ALA A 70 15.16 5.61 -5.36
C ALA A 70 15.66 7.04 -5.66
N GLU A 71 14.77 8.03 -5.62
CA GLU A 71 15.06 9.46 -5.79
C GLU A 71 15.98 10.03 -4.70
N THR A 72 15.94 9.45 -3.48
CA THR A 72 16.72 9.88 -2.33
C THR A 72 17.90 8.94 -2.03
N THR A 73 18.25 8.01 -2.94
CA THR A 73 19.35 7.07 -2.73
C THR A 73 20.63 7.52 -3.46
N LYS A 74 21.62 8.05 -2.71
CA LYS A 74 22.88 8.62 -3.23
C LYS A 74 23.59 7.81 -4.32
N TRP A 75 23.61 6.47 -4.23
CA TRP A 75 24.38 5.61 -5.14
C TRP A 75 23.53 4.75 -6.07
N ARG A 76 22.19 4.89 -6.00
CA ARG A 76 21.25 4.06 -6.76
C ARG A 76 20.05 4.88 -7.24
N LEU A 77 20.31 6.14 -7.62
CA LEU A 77 19.29 7.03 -8.19
C LEU A 77 18.60 6.34 -9.36
N PHE A 78 17.26 6.38 -9.37
CA PHE A 78 16.42 5.76 -10.41
C PHE A 78 16.61 4.24 -10.57
N CYS A 79 16.85 3.53 -9.47
CA CYS A 79 16.92 2.07 -9.47
C CYS A 79 15.61 1.47 -10.04
N PRO A 80 15.68 0.68 -11.14
CA PRO A 80 14.48 0.20 -11.83
C PRO A 80 13.75 -0.92 -11.08
N ARG A 81 14.28 -1.38 -9.92
CA ARG A 81 13.71 -2.48 -9.15
C ARG A 81 12.33 -2.21 -8.59
N ASN A 82 11.95 -0.93 -8.48
CA ASN A 82 10.63 -0.48 -8.09
C ASN A 82 10.03 -1.27 -6.91
N THR A 83 10.87 -1.51 -5.89
CA THR A 83 10.56 -2.49 -4.85
C THR A 83 9.42 -2.00 -3.97
N TRP A 84 8.50 -2.90 -3.63
CA TRP A 84 7.38 -2.62 -2.75
C TRP A 84 7.85 -2.04 -1.41
N ILE A 85 7.19 -0.96 -0.98
CA ILE A 85 7.39 -0.38 0.34
C ILE A 85 6.53 -1.12 1.36
N TYR A 86 7.13 -1.44 2.51
CA TYR A 86 6.42 -2.02 3.65
C TYR A 86 5.99 -0.94 4.63
N TRP A 87 4.74 -1.02 5.05
CA TRP A 87 4.12 -0.11 6.02
C TRP A 87 3.77 -0.85 7.32
N ARG A 88 3.98 -0.22 8.47
CA ARG A 88 3.37 -0.65 9.73
C ARG A 88 1.93 -0.15 9.82
N GLU A 89 1.06 -0.95 10.42
CA GLU A 89 -0.34 -0.53 10.64
C GLU A 89 -0.47 0.74 11.48
N ILE A 90 0.47 0.99 12.42
CA ILE A 90 0.47 2.21 13.25
C ILE A 90 0.65 3.49 12.42
N TRP A 91 1.21 3.39 11.21
CA TRP A 91 1.39 4.49 10.26
C TRP A 91 0.18 4.68 9.34
N LEU A 92 -0.85 3.85 9.46
CA LEU A 92 -2.02 3.83 8.59
C LEU A 92 -3.30 4.09 9.36
N GLU A 93 -4.21 4.78 8.72
CA GLU A 93 -5.55 5.04 9.21
C GLU A 93 -6.59 4.45 8.28
N ARG A 94 -7.63 3.87 8.87
CA ARG A 94 -8.80 3.41 8.10
C ARG A 94 -9.54 4.63 7.61
N VAL A 95 -9.78 4.66 6.31
CA VAL A 95 -10.69 5.63 5.68
C VAL A 95 -12.01 4.91 5.43
N ALA A 96 -13.12 5.63 5.61
CA ALA A 96 -14.43 5.11 5.23
C ALA A 96 -14.40 4.70 3.75
N LYS A 97 -15.01 3.56 3.43
CA LYS A 97 -15.22 3.18 2.03
C LYS A 97 -16.22 4.18 1.44
N PRO A 98 -15.96 4.77 0.26
CA PRO A 98 -17.00 5.49 -0.45
C PRO A 98 -18.19 4.54 -0.65
N GLU A 99 -19.38 4.97 -0.27
CA GLU A 99 -20.59 4.21 -0.51
C GLU A 99 -20.68 3.95 -2.01
N ALA A 100 -20.86 2.68 -2.39
CA ALA A 100 -21.04 2.37 -3.80
C ALA A 100 -22.36 3.01 -4.23
N PRO A 101 -22.43 3.67 -5.40
CA PRO A 101 -23.70 4.15 -5.91
C PRO A 101 -24.69 2.98 -5.97
N PRO A 102 -25.98 3.22 -5.65
CA PRO A 102 -26.99 2.17 -5.72
C PRO A 102 -26.93 1.53 -7.11
N ARG A 103 -26.87 0.19 -7.15
CA ARG A 103 -26.91 -0.56 -8.40
C ARG A 103 -28.22 -0.19 -9.10
N SER A 104 -28.14 0.42 -10.27
CA SER A 104 -29.30 0.61 -11.12
C SER A 104 -29.92 -0.76 -11.39
N VAL A 105 -31.16 -0.94 -10.95
CA VAL A 105 -32.00 -2.07 -11.36
C VAL A 105 -32.17 -1.91 -12.86
N GLY A 106 -31.65 -2.87 -13.64
CA GLY A 106 -31.82 -2.85 -15.08
C GLY A 106 -33.29 -2.99 -15.42
N ASP A 107 -33.87 -1.99 -16.08
CA ASP A 107 -35.19 -2.09 -16.70
C ASP A 107 -35.14 -3.18 -17.77
N GLY A 108 -35.70 -4.35 -17.44
CA GLY A 108 -35.95 -5.42 -18.38
C GLY A 108 -37.03 -5.00 -19.37
N THR A 109 -36.63 -4.30 -20.44
CA THR A 109 -37.47 -4.15 -21.62
C THR A 109 -37.19 -5.31 -22.57
N ALA A 110 -38.02 -6.34 -22.45
CA ALA A 110 -38.05 -7.45 -23.41
C ALA A 110 -38.39 -6.91 -24.80
N THR A 111 -37.49 -7.12 -25.76
CA THR A 111 -37.72 -6.81 -27.17
C THR A 111 -38.67 -7.86 -27.76
N PRO A 112 -39.81 -7.49 -28.39
CA PRO A 112 -40.65 -8.49 -29.04
C PRO A 112 -40.01 -8.91 -30.36
N HIS A 113 -39.79 -10.21 -30.53
CA HIS A 113 -39.44 -10.81 -31.83
C HIS A 113 -40.70 -10.88 -32.69
N VAL A 114 -40.70 -10.14 -33.81
CA VAL A 114 -41.71 -10.29 -34.88
C VAL A 114 -41.34 -11.48 -35.75
N HIS A 115 -42.30 -12.39 -35.95
CA HIS A 115 -42.19 -13.53 -36.87
C HIS A 115 -42.85 -13.11 -38.20
N VAL A 116 -42.13 -13.23 -39.31
CA VAL A 116 -42.65 -13.00 -40.67
C VAL A 116 -42.83 -14.37 -41.33
N SER A 117 -44.03 -14.59 -41.86
CA SER A 117 -44.47 -15.80 -42.57
C SER A 117 -44.01 -15.85 -44.02
#